data_AF-A0A7W9SVI8-F1
#
_entry.id   AF-A0A7W9SVI8-F1
#
_cell.length_a   1.000
_cell.length_b   1.000
_cell.length_c   1.000
_cell.angle_alpha   90.00
_cell.angle_beta   90.00
_cell.angle_gamma   90.00
#
_symmetry.space_group_name_H-M   'P 1'
#
loop_
_entity.id
_entity.type
_entity.pdbx_description
1 polymer ?
#
loop_
_entity_poly.entity_id
_entity_poly.type
_entity_poly.pdbx_seq_one_letter_code
_entity_poly.pdbx_strand_id
1 'polypeptide(L)' 'MERVLGLINEASKSRKQYVNVLPPDAGPVGTFIPSPVEVEVGGAIAWVVDVERFERF' A
#
# COMPACT_ATOMS: atom_id res chain seq x y z
N MET A 1 -17.04 -14.30 7.45
CA MET A 1 -15.75 -13.95 6.83
C MET A 1 -15.92 -13.38 5.42
N GLU A 2 -16.63 -14.09 4.53
CA GLU A 2 -16.81 -13.70 3.12
C GLU A 2 -17.37 -12.29 2.93
N ARG A 3 -18.35 -11.86 3.74
CA ARG A 3 -18.88 -10.48 3.69
C ARG A 3 -17.80 -9.42 3.95
N VAL A 4 -16.91 -9.67 4.91
CA VAL A 4 -15.83 -8.73 5.27
C VAL A 4 -14.79 -8.68 4.16
N LEU A 5 -14.39 -9.83 3.63
CA LEU A 5 -13.47 -9.91 2.49
C LEU A 5 -14.06 -9.29 1.22
N GLY A 6 -15.36 -9.49 1.00
CA GLY A 6 -16.10 -8.89 -0.11
C GLY A 6 -16.10 -7.36 -0.02
N LEU A 7 -16.33 -6.81 1.17
CA LEU A 7 -16.26 -5.37 1.40
C LEU A 7 -14.84 -4.81 1.18
N ILE A 8 -13.81 -5.51 1.66
CA ILE A 8 -12.40 -5.13 1.43
C ILE A 8 -12.09 -5.11 -0.07
N ASN A 9 -12.55 -6.12 -0.82
CA ASN A 9 -12.36 -6.21 -2.26
C ASN A 9 -13.12 -5.13 -3.05
N GLU A 10 -14.31 -4.75 -2.62
CA GLU A 10 -15.07 -3.67 -3.25
C GLU A 10 -14.37 -2.32 -3.04
N ALA A 11 -13.94 -2.05 -1.80
CA ALA A 11 -13.33 -0.78 -1.41
C ALA A 11 -11.90 -0.61 -1.92
N SER A 12 -11.16 -1.71 -2.15
CA SER A 12 -9.71 -1.66 -2.42
C SER A 12 -9.40 -2.10 -3.85
N LYS A 13 -9.29 -1.13 -4.76
CA LYS A 13 -8.93 -1.39 -6.17
C LYS A 13 -7.49 -0.99 -6.47
N SER A 14 -6.85 -1.73 -7.38
CA SER A 14 -5.52 -1.36 -7.88
C SER A 14 -5.57 -0.01 -8.58
N ARG A 15 -4.54 0.79 -8.37
CA ARG A 15 -4.43 2.14 -8.91
C ARG A 15 -2.99 2.43 -9.32
N LYS A 16 -2.84 3.26 -10.35
CA LYS A 16 -1.55 3.81 -10.74
C LYS A 16 -1.24 5.01 -9.86
N GLN A 17 -0.05 5.05 -9.29
CA GLN A 17 0.41 6.16 -8.47
C GLN A 17 1.77 6.63 -8.97
N TYR A 18 1.96 7.94 -9.05
CA TYR A 18 3.27 8.52 -9.35
C TYR A 18 4.05 8.67 -8.04
N VAL A 19 5.28 8.14 -8.01
CA VAL A 19 6.20 8.30 -6.89
C VAL A 19 7.47 9.00 -7.36
N ASN A 20 7.93 9.94 -6.55
CA ASN A 20 9.20 10.61 -6.77
C ASN A 20 10.30 9.72 -6.19
N VAL A 21 11.15 9.17 -7.05
CA VAL A 21 12.29 8.35 -6.61
C VAL A 21 13.48 9.27 -6.39
N LEU A 22 13.95 9.37 -5.15
CA LEU A 22 15.22 10.00 -4.82
C LEU A 22 16.34 8.95 -4.94
N PRO A 23 17.38 9.19 -5.75
CA PRO A 23 18.56 8.34 -5.78
C PRO A 23 19.23 8.30 -4.40
N PRO A 24 19.80 7.14 -3.99
CA PRO A 24 20.49 7.02 -2.70
C PRO A 24 21.66 7.99 -2.54
N ASP A 25 22.31 8.38 -3.64
CA ASP A 25 23.45 9.32 -3.67
C ASP A 25 23.06 10.75 -4.07
N ALA A 26 21.80 11.15 -3.85
CA ALA A 26 21.36 12.50 -4.18
C ALA A 26 22.17 13.53 -3.37
N GLY A 27 23.08 14.22 -4.06
CA GLY A 27 23.90 15.31 -3.53
C GLY A 27 23.06 16.49 -3.01
N PRO A 28 23.71 17.54 -2.47
CA PRO A 28 23.04 18.60 -1.71
C PRO A 28 21.83 19.19 -2.45
N VAL A 29 20.78 19.46 -1.67
CA VAL A 29 19.45 19.94 -2.11
C VAL A 29 19.59 21.06 -3.15
N GLY A 30 19.14 20.80 -4.39
CA GLY A 30 19.09 21.80 -5.47
C GLY A 30 19.46 21.30 -6.88
N THR A 31 20.14 20.16 -7.02
CA THR A 31 20.64 19.65 -8.32
C THR A 31 19.81 18.54 -8.96
N PHE A 32 18.79 18.02 -8.29
CA PHE A 32 17.98 16.91 -8.80
C PHE A 32 16.49 17.17 -8.60
N ILE A 33 15.74 17.26 -9.70
CA ILE A 33 14.27 17.21 -9.68
C ILE A 33 13.89 15.74 -9.89
N PRO A 34 13.28 15.07 -8.90
CA PRO A 34 12.92 13.67 -9.05
C PRO A 34 11.88 13.50 -10.15
N SER A 35 12.18 12.64 -11.11
CA SER A 35 11.22 12.26 -12.14
C SER A 35 10.13 11.36 -11.55
N PRO A 36 8.85 11.67 -11.77
CA PRO A 36 7.76 10.83 -11.28
C PRO A 36 7.76 9.50 -12.04
N VAL A 37 7.86 8.39 -11.30
CA VAL A 37 7.74 7.04 -11.83
C VAL A 37 6.32 6.54 -11.56
N GLU A 38 5.63 6.07 -12.60
CA GLU A 38 4.33 5.42 -12.45
C GLU A 38 4.54 4.01 -11.86
N VAL A 39 3.93 3.74 -10.71
CA VAL A 39 3.92 2.43 -10.07
C VAL A 39 2.49 1.94 -9.91
N GLU A 40 2.29 0.63 -10.05
CA GLU A 40 1.03 0.00 -9.70
C GLU A 40 0.99 -0.23 -8.19
N VAL A 41 0.02 0.39 -7.53
CA VAL A 41 -0.29 0.14 -6.12
C VAL A 41 -1.53 -0.74 -6.09
N GLY A 42 -1.34 -1.99 -5.68
CA GLY A 42 -2.42 -2.96 -5.55
C GLY A 42 -3.52 -2.51 -4.57
N GLY A 43 -4.68 -3.19 -4.65
CA GLY A 43 -5.85 -2.94 -3.80
C GLY A 43 -5.58 -3.20 -2.31
N ALA A 44 -5.91 -4.39 -1.82
CA ALA A 44 -5.70 -4.78 -0.43
C ALA A 44 -4.95 -6.11 -0.31
N ILE A 45 -4.07 -6.19 0.69
CA ILE A 45 -3.43 -7.41 1.14
C ILE A 45 -4.01 -7.69 2.53
N ALA A 46 -4.64 -8.84 2.71
CA ALA A 46 -5.30 -9.21 3.96
C ALA A 46 -4.84 -10.60 4.41
N TRP A 47 -4.48 -10.72 5.69
CA TRP A 47 -4.18 -11.99 6.33
C TRP A 47 -5.33 -12.39 7.24
N VAL A 48 -5.72 -13.66 7.17
CA VAL A 48 -6.76 -14.26 8.01
C VAL A 48 -6.05 -15.21 8.96
N VAL A 49 -6.21 -14.98 10.26
CA VAL A 49 -5.49 -15.72 11.30
C VAL A 49 -6.50 -16.33 12.25
N ASP A 50 -6.25 -17.59 12.64
CA ASP A 50 -7.06 -18.29 13.63
C ASP A 50 -6.84 -17.69 15.03
N VAL A 51 -7.93 -17.57 15.79
CA VAL A 51 -7.89 -17.04 17.16
C VAL A 51 -8.16 -18.19 18.13
N GLU A 52 -7.16 -18.53 18.95
CA GLU A 52 -7.27 -19.62 19.93
C GLU A 52 -8.12 -19.21 21.15
N ARG A 53 -7.98 -17.97 21.65
CA ARG A 53 -8.78 -17.43 22.76
C ARG A 53 -9.04 -15.94 22.58
N PHE A 54 -10.28 -15.52 22.81
CA PHE A 54 -10.71 -14.12 22.82
C PHE A 54 -11.51 -13.84 24.10
N GLU A 55 -11.14 -12.80 24.85
CA GLU A 55 -11.83 -12.39 26.09
C GLU A 55 -12.22 -10.91 26.03
N ARG A 56 -13.37 -10.57 26.64
CA ARG A 56 -13.86 -9.21 26.80
C ARG A 56 -14.47 -9.05 28.20
N PHE A 57 -14.03 -8.04 28.94
CA PHE A 57 -14.53 -7.66 30.27
C PHE A 57 -15.44 -6.43 30.19
#